data_AF-A0A150KM26-F1
#
_entry.id   AF-A0A150KM26-F1
#
_cell.length_a   1.000
_cell.length_b   1.000
_cell.length_c   1.000
_cell.angle_alpha   90.00
_cell.angle_beta   90.00
_cell.angle_gamma   90.00
#
_symmetry.space_group_name_H-M   'P 1'
#
loop_
_entity.id
_entity.type
_entity.pdbx_description
1 polymer ?
#
loop_
_entity_poly.entity_id
_entity_poly.type
_entity_poly.pdbx_seq_one_letter_code
_entity_poly.pdbx_strand_id
1 'polypeptide(L)' 'MLQFSVYAKIFPNRTSLFQYIDGLKRNLPVKGSIRIMAVTEKQYEKMLILVGGKTIQEETITEDPMVIL' A
#
# COMPACT_ATOMS: atom_id res chain seq x y z
N MET A 1 3.69 7.20 1.76
CA MET A 1 4.83 6.29 1.47
C MET A 1 5.19 5.62 2.79
N LEU A 2 5.36 4.29 2.84
CA LEU A 2 5.48 3.59 4.13
C LEU A 2 6.89 3.71 4.73
N GLN A 3 7.91 3.45 3.91
CA GLN A 3 9.32 3.56 4.28
C GLN A 3 10.15 3.83 3.01
N PHE A 4 11.44 4.13 3.15
CA PHE A 4 12.35 4.16 2.01
C PHE A 4 12.25 2.87 1.20
N SER A 5 11.98 2.99 -0.10
CA SER A 5 11.80 1.88 -1.03
C SER A 5 10.64 0.91 -0.71
N VAL A 6 9.69 1.29 0.15
CA VAL A 6 8.49 0.49 0.45
C VAL A 6 7.23 1.32 0.24
N TYR A 7 6.34 0.83 -0.62
CA TYR A 7 5.13 1.53 -1.02
C TYR A 7 3.90 0.64 -0.80
N ALA A 8 2.81 1.24 -0.34
CA ALA A 8 1.52 0.60 -0.14
C ALA A 8 0.47 1.31 -0.99
N LYS A 9 -0.51 0.55 -1.48
CA LYS A 9 -1.67 1.05 -2.22
C LYS A 9 -2.91 0.26 -1.85
N ILE A 10 -3.99 0.96 -1.54
CA ILE A 10 -5.28 0.37 -1.19
C ILE A 10 -6.04 0.05 -2.48
N PHE A 11 -6.69 -1.12 -2.50
CA PHE A 11 -7.57 -1.54 -3.59
C PHE A 11 -8.92 -1.94 -3.02
N PRO A 12 -10.03 -1.56 -3.68
CA PRO A 12 -11.37 -1.87 -3.18
C PRO A 12 -11.73 -3.36 -3.30
N ASN A 13 -11.09 -4.07 -4.22
CA ASN A 13 -11.32 -5.50 -4.45
C ASN A 13 -10.12 -6.16 -5.12
N ARG A 14 -10.12 -7.50 -5.13
CA ARG A 14 -9.05 -8.32 -5.74
C ARG A 14 -8.92 -8.12 -7.24
N THR A 15 -10.03 -7.91 -7.96
CA THR A 15 -10.00 -7.67 -9.41
C THR A 15 -9.20 -6.42 -9.76
N SER A 16 -9.42 -5.32 -9.02
CA SER A 16 -8.71 -4.06 -9.19
C SER A 16 -7.21 -4.21 -8.90
N LEU A 17 -6.86 -4.99 -7.87
CA LEU A 17 -5.47 -5.34 -7.56
C LEU A 17 -4.79 -6.07 -8.72
N PHE A 18 -5.41 -7.11 -9.28
CA PHE A 18 -4.82 -7.88 -10.37
C PHE A 18 -4.67 -7.07 -11.65
N GLN A 19 -5.68 -6.27 -12.02
CA GLN A 19 -5.59 -5.35 -13.16
C GLN A 19 -4.42 -4.38 -13.00
N TYR A 20 -4.22 -3.85 -11.79
CA TYR A 20 -3.09 -2.96 -11.50
C TYR A 20 -1.74 -3.69 -11.60
N ILE A 21 -1.63 -4.91 -11.07
CA ILE A 21 -0.42 -5.74 -11.19
C ILE A 21 -0.08 -6.00 -12.66
N ASP A 22 -1.06 -6.30 -13.49
CA ASP A 22 -0.83 -6.53 -14.93
C ASP A 22 -0.46 -5.25 -15.68
N GLY A 23 -0.96 -4.09 -15.24
CA GLY A 23 -0.44 -2.78 -15.64
C GLY A 23 1.02 -2.56 -15.26
N LEU A 24 1.40 -2.92 -14.03
CA LEU A 24 2.77 -2.79 -13.52
C LEU A 24 3.76 -3.66 -14.29
N LYS A 25 3.39 -4.92 -14.57
CA LYS A 25 4.24 -5.87 -15.33
C LYS A 25 4.67 -5.32 -16.69
N ARG A 26 3.83 -4.48 -17.32
CA ARG A 26 4.12 -3.84 -18.61
C ARG A 26 5.14 -2.71 -18.54
N ASN A 27 5.40 -2.18 -17.34
CA ASN A 27 6.25 -1.01 -17.10
C ASN A 27 7.42 -1.33 -16.14
N LEU A 28 7.83 -2.59 -16.04
CA LEU A 28 8.93 -2.98 -15.15
C LEU A 28 10.27 -2.41 -15.64
N PRO A 29 11.14 -1.96 -14.72
CA PRO A 29 12.49 -1.56 -15.08
C PRO A 29 13.32 -2.78 -15.50
N VAL A 30 14.31 -2.54 -16.38
CA VAL A 30 15.20 -3.60 -16.91
C VAL A 30 16.12 -4.20 -15.84
N LYS A 31 16.34 -3.49 -14.74
CA LYS A 31 17.20 -3.90 -13.61
C LYS A 31 16.52 -3.63 -12.28
N GLY A 32 16.82 -4.45 -11.29
CA GLY A 32 16.33 -4.31 -9.91
C GLY A 32 15.57 -5.53 -9.42
N SER A 33 15.11 -5.46 -8.18
CA SER A 33 14.28 -6.50 -7.55
C SER A 33 13.03 -5.86 -6.96
N ILE A 34 11.88 -6.15 -7.57
CA ILE A 34 10.57 -5.65 -7.15
C ILE A 34 9.69 -6.84 -6.81
N ARG A 35 9.06 -6.81 -5.63
CA ARG A 35 8.13 -7.83 -5.15
C ARG A 35 6.84 -7.15 -4.72
N ILE A 36 5.72 -7.86 -4.86
CA ILE A 36 4.40 -7.38 -4.45
C ILE A 36 3.82 -8.40 -3.46
N MET A 37 3.29 -7.90 -2.36
CA MET A 37 2.55 -8.70 -1.38
C MET A 37 1.16 -8.10 -1.21
N ALA A 38 0.13 -8.93 -1.36
CA ALA A 38 -1.23 -8.54 -1.10
C ALA A 38 -1.57 -8.82 0.37
N VAL A 39 -2.00 -7.80 1.09
CA VAL A 39 -2.48 -7.89 2.47
C VAL A 39 -3.91 -7.36 2.54
N THR A 40 -4.71 -7.88 3.47
CA THR A 40 -6.02 -7.29 3.74
C THR A 40 -5.87 -6.03 4.59
N GLU A 41 -6.87 -5.16 4.56
CA GLU A 41 -6.92 -3.94 5.39
C GLU A 41 -6.71 -4.28 6.88
N LYS A 42 -7.42 -5.30 7.38
CA LYS A 42 -7.29 -5.75 8.78
C LYS A 42 -5.91 -6.35 9.10
N GLN A 43 -5.18 -6.87 8.13
CA GLN A 43 -3.79 -7.32 8.33
C GLN A 43 -2.84 -6.13 8.38
N TYR A 44 -3.05 -5.14 7.51
CA TYR A 44 -2.26 -3.91 7.49
C TYR A 44 -2.44 -3.11 8.79
N GLU A 45 -3.68 -2.96 9.26
CA GLU A 45 -4.00 -2.27 10.52
C GLU A 45 -3.32 -2.92 11.75
N LYS A 46 -3.24 -4.26 11.76
CA LYS A 46 -2.59 -5.04 12.84
C LYS A 46 -1.06 -5.08 12.76
N MET A 47 -0.45 -4.35 11.82
CA MET A 47 1.00 -4.28 11.69
C MET A 47 1.62 -3.70 12.97
N LEU A 48 2.57 -4.43 13.54
CA LEU A 48 3.28 -4.01 14.74
C LEU A 48 4.44 -3.08 14.35
N ILE A 49 4.47 -1.89 14.95
CA ILE A 49 5.58 -0.95 14.82
C ILE A 49 6.50 -1.16 16.03
N LEU A 50 7.67 -1.71 15.79
CA LEU A 50 8.65 -1.97 16.86
C LEU A 50 9.47 -0.71 17.20
N VAL A 51 9.70 0.18 16.22
CA VAL A 51 10.48 1.43 16.33
C VAL A 51 9.95 2.46 15.33
N GLY A 52 10.02 3.76 15.65
CA GLY A 52 9.85 4.84 14.67
C GLY A 52 8.44 5.44 14.54
N GLY A 53 7.46 4.92 15.28
CA GLY A 53 6.09 5.44 15.30
C GLY A 53 5.37 5.35 13.95
N LYS A 54 4.12 5.85 13.90
CA LYS A 54 3.39 6.03 12.64
C LYS A 54 3.82 7.32 11.98
N THR A 55 3.84 7.34 10.65
CA THR A 55 4.00 8.60 9.93
C THR A 55 2.73 9.44 10.05
N ILE A 56 2.85 10.77 9.93
CA ILE A 56 1.69 11.69 9.93
C ILE A 56 0.65 11.28 8.87
N GLN A 57 1.11 10.78 7.73
CA GLN A 57 0.24 10.28 6.66
C GLN A 57 -0.56 9.06 7.11
N GLU A 58 0.04 8.13 7.85
CA GLU A 58 -0.66 6.97 8.39
C GLU A 58 -1.63 7.33 9.52
N GLU A 59 -1.38 8.43 10.24
CA GLU A 59 -2.32 8.96 11.24
C GLU A 59 -3.50 9.71 10.61
N THR A 60 -3.28 10.35 9.46
CA THR A 60 -4.29 11.17 8.78
C THR A 60 -5.20 10.33 7.86
N ILE A 61 -4.77 9.15 7.43
CA ILE A 61 -5.61 8.24 6.66
C ILE A 61 -6.66 7.64 7.60
N THR A 62 -7.83 8.28 7.64
CA THR A 62 -9.02 7.81 8.36
C THR A 62 -9.66 6.64 7.61
N GLU A 63 -10.31 5.72 8.33
CA GLU A 63 -11.18 4.68 7.74
C GLU A 63 -12.43 5.27 7.04
N ASP A 64 -12.67 6.56 7.21
CA ASP A 64 -13.86 7.23 6.71
C ASP A 64 -13.73 7.50 5.19
N PRO A 65 -14.59 6.89 4.34
CA PRO A 65 -14.56 7.12 2.90
C PRO A 65 -14.97 8.56 2.52
N MET A 66 -15.48 9.36 3.48
CA MET A 66 -15.90 10.73 3.25
C MET A 66 -14.87 11.74 3.79
N VAL A 67 -14.09 12.33 2.87
CA VAL A 67 -13.29 13.52 3.14
C VAL A 67 -14.05 14.72 2.59
N ILE A 68 -14.57 15.58 3.48
CA ILE A 68 -15.10 16.89 3.09
C ILE A 68 -13.92 17.86 3.11
N LEU A 69 -13.60 18.44 1.95
CA LEU A 69 -12.60 19.49 1.78
C LEU A 69 -13.19 20.87 2.12
#